data_AF-A0A1Z8N499-F1
#
_entry.id   AF-A0A1Z8N499-F1
#
_cell.length_a   1.000
_cell.length_b   1.000
_cell.length_c   1.000
_cell.angle_alpha   90.00
_cell.angle_beta   90.00
_cell.angle_gamma   90.00
#
_symmetry.space_group_name_H-M   'P 1'
#
loop_
_entity.id
_entity.type
_entity.pdbx_description
1 polymer ?
#
loop_
_entity_poly.entity_id
_entity_poly.type
_entity_poly.pdbx_seq_one_letter_code
_entity_poly.pdbx_strand_id
1 'polypeptide(L)'
;MKPVFRLDDPTDDDVSTFHRDGFLILPEVFTDEGLKGLTEEILSLQEVKDYFKSLSKSNPEADNLPPKHPSSYFVRPWNDRGPWGDRLIDAPLVTALLHSTIGSNYHFCHSAMNIAPRGAKRLGFHQDHHHWFHENPINLSERDKWYIQILYYPNGFKQGDRNLMVIPGSHKIAPTPGMSPDRLLSGECDQEAGRKLEAHRLELPAGSMVYLNARTYHGVESKPWNSPQAYRLFVIDIFKQAGPPHRYTQEIPVEWMKRANPARKKMFERQAFTEDCWLE
;
A
#
# COMPACT_ATOMS: atom_id res chain seq x y z
N MET A 1 16.89 12.06 17.28
CA MET A 1 15.86 12.27 16.25
C MET A 1 14.56 11.69 16.78
N LYS A 2 13.41 12.32 16.56
CA LYS A 2 12.15 11.87 17.20
C LYS A 2 11.49 10.73 16.42
N PRO A 3 10.88 9.73 17.09
CA PRO A 3 10.34 8.54 16.43
C PRO A 3 9.10 8.85 15.58
N VAL A 4 8.95 8.13 14.46
CA VAL A 4 7.79 8.24 13.56
C VAL A 4 6.57 7.52 14.15
N PHE A 5 6.79 6.37 14.77
CA PHE A 5 5.76 5.52 15.37
C PHE A 5 5.86 5.48 16.90
N ARG A 6 4.75 5.13 17.55
CA ARG A 6 4.65 4.92 19.00
C ARG A 6 5.16 3.55 19.43
N LEU A 7 5.24 2.62 18.48
CA LEU A 7 5.68 1.25 18.66
C LEU A 7 6.96 1.06 17.86
N ASP A 8 7.87 0.23 18.38
CA ASP A 8 9.09 -0.21 17.69
C ASP A 8 9.02 -1.68 17.27
N ASP A 9 8.12 -2.48 17.85
CA ASP A 9 7.98 -3.90 17.58
C ASP A 9 6.49 -4.31 17.51
N PRO A 10 6.13 -5.29 16.66
CA PRO A 10 4.82 -5.93 16.73
C PRO A 10 4.74 -6.91 17.91
N THR A 11 3.53 -7.20 18.36
CA THR A 11 3.27 -8.30 19.29
C THR A 11 3.19 -9.65 18.59
N ASP A 12 3.24 -10.76 19.33
CA ASP A 12 3.02 -12.10 18.77
C ASP A 12 1.60 -12.27 18.20
N ASP A 13 0.61 -11.58 18.79
CA ASP A 13 -0.77 -11.58 18.30
C ASP A 13 -0.90 -10.81 16.97
N ASP A 14 -0.14 -9.72 16.82
CA ASP A 14 -0.07 -8.97 15.57
C ASP A 14 0.45 -9.84 14.42
N VAL A 15 1.54 -10.57 14.66
CA VAL A 15 2.15 -11.50 13.70
C VAL A 15 1.19 -12.66 13.40
N SER A 16 0.56 -13.23 14.43
CA SER A 16 -0.43 -14.31 14.28
C SER A 16 -1.65 -13.87 13.48
N THR A 17 -2.14 -12.65 13.73
CA THR A 17 -3.24 -12.03 12.98
C THR A 17 -2.86 -11.84 11.52
N PHE A 18 -1.65 -11.34 11.23
CA PHE A 18 -1.16 -11.22 9.86
C PHE A 18 -1.17 -12.56 9.12
N HIS A 19 -0.66 -13.64 9.71
CA HIS A 19 -0.63 -14.95 9.06
C HIS A 19 -2.04 -15.56 8.90
N ARG A 20 -2.94 -15.33 9.86
CA ARG A 20 -4.32 -15.81 9.84
C ARG A 20 -5.15 -15.10 8.77
N ASP A 21 -5.07 -13.77 8.72
CA ASP A 21 -6.00 -12.92 7.99
C ASP A 21 -5.40 -12.31 6.70
N GLY A 22 -4.08 -12.34 6.56
CA GLY A 22 -3.36 -11.79 5.41
C GLY A 22 -3.09 -10.30 5.52
N PHE A 23 -3.47 -9.68 6.65
CA PHE A 23 -3.16 -8.29 6.97
C PHE A 23 -3.23 -8.06 8.47
N LEU A 24 -2.67 -6.94 8.90
CA LEU A 24 -2.70 -6.43 10.26
C LEU A 24 -3.01 -4.93 10.22
N ILE A 25 -3.84 -4.47 11.14
CA ILE A 25 -4.15 -3.04 11.32
C ILE A 25 -3.49 -2.58 12.62
N LEU A 26 -2.69 -1.51 12.53
CA LEU A 26 -2.17 -0.80 13.70
C LEU A 26 -2.79 0.60 13.75
N PRO A 27 -3.85 0.81 14.55
CA PRO A 27 -4.54 2.09 14.63
C PRO A 27 -3.68 3.11 15.40
N GLU A 28 -3.72 4.37 14.95
CA GLU A 28 -3.07 5.52 15.64
C GLU A 28 -1.58 5.31 15.97
N VAL A 29 -0.89 4.50 15.17
CA VAL A 29 0.49 4.06 15.41
C VAL A 29 1.52 5.18 15.23
N PHE A 30 1.21 6.20 14.43
CA PHE A 30 2.08 7.37 14.30
C PHE A 30 2.15 8.17 15.59
N THR A 31 3.33 8.71 15.93
CA THR A 31 3.43 9.77 16.93
C THR A 31 2.72 11.04 16.44
N ASP A 32 2.28 11.93 17.33
CA ASP A 32 1.61 13.18 16.93
C ASP A 32 2.49 14.02 15.99
N GLU A 33 3.78 14.07 16.31
CA GLU A 33 4.77 14.78 15.51
C GLU A 33 5.11 14.05 14.21
N GLY A 34 5.18 12.71 14.23
CA GLY A 34 5.37 11.92 13.02
C GLY A 34 4.23 12.06 12.04
N LEU A 35 2.99 12.01 12.54
CA LEU A 35 1.79 12.20 11.73
C LEU A 35 1.73 13.61 11.15
N LYS A 36 1.91 14.62 12.00
CA LYS A 36 1.90 16.03 11.57
C LYS A 36 3.02 16.28 10.56
N GLY A 37 4.23 15.85 10.87
CA GLY A 37 5.42 16.05 10.04
C GLY A 37 5.28 15.41 8.66
N LEU A 38 4.84 14.15 8.58
CA LEU A 38 4.59 13.47 7.30
C LEU A 38 3.50 14.18 6.49
N THR A 39 2.42 14.60 7.15
CA THR A 39 1.29 15.27 6.49
C THR A 39 1.71 16.63 5.94
N GLU A 40 2.38 17.46 6.74
CA GLU A 40 2.89 18.77 6.33
C GLU A 40 3.92 18.65 5.21
N GLU A 41 4.84 17.69 5.31
CA GLU A 41 5.84 17.40 4.28
C GLU A 41 5.17 17.16 2.92
N ILE A 42 4.20 16.24 2.85
CA ILE A 42 3.47 15.91 1.62
C ILE A 42 2.66 17.10 1.10
N LEU A 43 1.91 17.79 1.96
CA LEU A 43 1.08 18.93 1.55
C LEU A 43 1.91 20.15 1.16
N SER A 44 3.19 20.20 1.55
CA SER A 44 4.10 21.26 1.18
C SER A 44 4.69 21.11 -0.23
N LEU A 45 4.62 19.91 -0.82
CA LEU A 45 5.12 19.63 -2.18
C LEU A 45 4.40 20.51 -3.21
N GLN A 46 5.17 21.05 -4.16
CA GLN A 46 4.65 22.01 -5.12
C GLN A 46 3.61 21.37 -6.05
N GLU A 47 3.86 20.14 -6.49
CA GLU A 47 2.99 19.33 -7.33
C GLU A 47 1.66 19.01 -6.63
N VAL A 48 1.70 18.77 -5.31
CA VAL A 48 0.49 18.54 -4.51
C VAL A 48 -0.33 19.83 -4.38
N LYS A 49 0.33 20.97 -4.15
CA LYS A 49 -0.34 22.29 -4.12
C LYS A 49 -0.98 22.61 -5.47
N ASP A 50 -0.28 22.35 -6.57
CA ASP A 50 -0.79 22.63 -7.91
C ASP A 50 -1.93 21.68 -8.29
N TYR A 51 -1.87 20.42 -7.85
CA TYR A 51 -2.98 19.49 -7.93
C TYR A 51 -4.23 20.03 -7.21
N PHE A 52 -4.11 20.50 -5.96
CA PHE A 52 -5.26 21.08 -5.25
C PHE A 52 -5.81 22.34 -5.93
N LYS A 53 -4.96 23.21 -6.48
CA LYS A 53 -5.41 24.35 -7.29
C LYS A 53 -6.15 23.92 -8.56
N SER A 54 -5.80 22.77 -9.13
CA SER A 54 -6.49 22.23 -10.31
C SER A 54 -7.92 21.77 -9.99
N LEU A 55 -8.10 21.15 -8.81
CA LEU A 55 -9.42 20.71 -8.33
C LEU A 55 -10.38 21.87 -8.05
N SER A 56 -9.87 23.02 -7.58
CA SER A 56 -10.72 24.20 -7.34
C SER A 56 -11.20 24.89 -8.62
N LYS A 57 -10.56 24.64 -9.76
CA LYS A 57 -10.92 25.22 -11.06
C LYS A 57 -11.98 24.41 -11.81
N SER A 58 -12.15 23.14 -11.49
CA SER A 58 -13.23 22.32 -12.02
C SER A 58 -14.52 22.63 -11.27
N ASN A 59 -15.31 23.60 -11.74
CA ASN A 59 -16.65 23.88 -11.23
C ASN A 59 -17.70 23.21 -12.15
N PRO A 60 -18.30 22.07 -11.76
CA PRO A 60 -19.21 21.31 -12.63
C PRO A 60 -20.47 22.09 -13.03
N GLU A 61 -20.86 23.09 -12.23
CA GLU A 61 -22.06 23.90 -12.46
C GLU A 61 -21.90 24.91 -13.61
N ALA A 62 -20.67 25.27 -13.98
CA ALA A 62 -20.43 26.28 -15.01
C ALA A 62 -20.57 25.75 -16.45
N ASP A 63 -20.43 24.43 -16.65
CA ASP A 63 -20.22 23.85 -17.99
C ASP A 63 -21.40 23.01 -18.52
N ASN A 64 -22.51 22.85 -17.78
CA ASN A 64 -23.65 21.98 -18.16
C ASN A 64 -23.23 20.54 -18.59
N LEU A 65 -22.07 20.08 -18.12
CA LEU A 65 -21.55 18.74 -18.38
C LEU A 65 -21.85 17.84 -17.17
N PRO A 66 -22.10 16.53 -17.36
CA PRO A 66 -22.15 15.60 -16.24
C PRO A 66 -20.86 15.72 -15.42
N PRO A 67 -20.92 15.66 -14.07
CA PRO A 67 -19.75 15.90 -13.24
C PRO A 67 -18.61 14.97 -13.63
N LYS A 68 -17.55 15.52 -14.22
CA LYS A 68 -16.36 14.73 -14.54
C LYS A 68 -15.73 14.31 -13.22
N HIS A 69 -15.64 13.00 -12.99
CA HIS A 69 -14.96 12.50 -11.79
C HIS A 69 -13.51 13.00 -11.77
N PRO A 70 -13.06 13.62 -10.67
CA PRO A 70 -11.70 14.10 -10.56
C PRO A 70 -10.75 12.91 -10.51
N SER A 71 -9.67 13.01 -11.27
CA SER A 71 -8.56 12.07 -11.17
C SER A 71 -7.89 12.23 -9.81
N SER A 72 -7.52 11.11 -9.19
CA SER A 72 -6.67 11.17 -7.99
C SER A 72 -5.25 11.57 -8.39
N TYR A 73 -4.57 12.32 -7.53
CA TYR A 73 -3.13 12.50 -7.64
C TYR A 73 -2.46 11.19 -7.26
N PHE A 74 -1.65 10.62 -8.14
CA PHE A 74 -0.96 9.35 -7.90
C PHE A 74 0.45 9.44 -8.46
N VAL A 75 1.44 9.16 -7.62
CA VAL A 75 2.85 9.14 -8.01
C VAL A 75 3.46 7.81 -7.62
N ARG A 76 4.10 7.15 -8.58
CA ARG A 76 4.89 5.92 -8.41
C ARG A 76 6.03 5.93 -9.43
N PRO A 77 7.30 5.86 -8.99
CA PRO A 77 7.75 5.81 -7.61
C PRO A 77 7.61 7.16 -6.87
N TRP A 78 7.29 7.14 -5.57
CA TRP A 78 7.33 8.35 -4.74
C TRP A 78 8.74 8.59 -4.19
N ASN A 79 9.58 9.21 -5.04
CA ASN A 79 10.98 9.49 -4.74
C ASN A 79 11.21 10.82 -3.99
N ASP A 80 10.31 11.79 -4.17
CA ASP A 80 10.41 13.10 -3.52
C ASP A 80 9.86 13.04 -2.08
N ARG A 81 10.65 12.38 -1.24
CA ARG A 81 10.40 12.20 0.19
C ARG A 81 11.24 13.17 0.99
N GLY A 82 10.63 13.84 1.94
CA GLY A 82 11.37 14.54 2.97
C GLY A 82 11.76 13.61 4.12
N PRO A 83 12.28 14.18 5.22
CA PRO A 83 12.79 13.42 6.36
C PRO A 83 11.76 12.51 7.05
N TRP A 84 10.46 12.80 6.98
CA TRP A 84 9.43 11.94 7.57
C TRP A 84 9.10 10.77 6.66
N GLY A 85 8.86 11.01 5.36
CA GLY A 85 8.59 9.95 4.39
C GLY A 85 9.76 8.99 4.18
N ASP A 86 11.00 9.49 4.18
CA ASP A 86 12.21 8.67 4.03
C ASP A 86 12.39 7.68 5.20
N ARG A 87 11.99 8.07 6.42
CA ARG A 87 12.11 7.22 7.62
C ARG A 87 11.07 6.12 7.73
N LEU A 88 9.99 6.17 6.94
CA LEU A 88 9.01 5.08 6.91
C LEU A 88 9.63 3.77 6.44
N ILE A 89 10.59 3.85 5.50
CA ILE A 89 11.18 2.70 4.81
C ILE A 89 11.83 1.69 5.78
N ASP A 90 12.51 2.16 6.83
CA ASP A 90 13.23 1.30 7.78
C ASP A 90 12.97 1.69 9.24
N ALA A 91 11.82 2.30 9.52
CA ALA A 91 11.40 2.54 10.90
C ALA A 91 11.50 1.24 11.73
N PRO A 92 11.83 1.30 13.03
CA PRO A 92 12.01 0.10 13.84
C PRO A 92 10.85 -0.90 13.72
N LEU A 93 9.61 -0.42 13.84
CA LEU A 93 8.40 -1.24 13.67
C LEU A 93 8.29 -1.91 12.30
N VAL A 94 8.64 -1.19 11.22
CA VAL A 94 8.62 -1.74 9.86
C VAL A 94 9.64 -2.86 9.72
N THR A 95 10.86 -2.63 10.20
CA THR A 95 11.93 -3.63 10.19
C THR A 95 11.53 -4.87 11.01
N ALA A 96 10.98 -4.66 12.20
CA ALA A 96 10.54 -5.74 13.09
C ALA A 96 9.39 -6.55 12.49
N LEU A 97 8.37 -5.90 11.91
CA LEU A 97 7.28 -6.58 11.19
C LEU A 97 7.80 -7.43 10.03
N LEU A 98 8.69 -6.88 9.20
CA LEU A 98 9.27 -7.61 8.06
C LEU A 98 10.08 -8.81 8.55
N HIS A 99 10.94 -8.64 9.55
CA HIS A 99 11.72 -9.73 10.13
C HIS A 99 10.84 -10.84 10.71
N SER A 100 9.82 -10.49 11.49
CA SER A 100 8.97 -11.46 12.17
C SER A 100 8.02 -12.20 11.21
N THR A 101 7.73 -11.65 10.03
CA THR A 101 6.77 -12.25 9.08
C THR A 101 7.42 -12.92 7.87
N ILE A 102 8.48 -12.35 7.32
CA ILE A 102 9.11 -12.83 6.06
C ILE A 102 10.63 -13.06 6.20
N GLY A 103 11.19 -12.89 7.39
CA GLY A 103 12.62 -13.05 7.68
C GLY A 103 13.47 -11.85 7.26
N SER A 104 14.79 -12.00 7.32
CA SER A 104 15.76 -10.91 7.09
C SER A 104 16.22 -10.75 5.64
N ASN A 105 15.67 -11.54 4.72
CA ASN A 105 16.06 -11.55 3.32
C ASN A 105 14.95 -10.97 2.43
N TYR A 106 14.80 -9.65 2.51
CA TYR A 106 13.84 -8.88 1.72
C TYR A 106 14.49 -7.63 1.13
N HIS A 107 13.88 -7.11 0.07
CA HIS A 107 14.27 -5.88 -0.59
C HIS A 107 13.10 -4.91 -0.65
N PHE A 108 13.41 -3.61 -0.62
CA PHE A 108 12.43 -2.58 -0.95
C PHE A 108 12.06 -2.70 -2.42
N CYS A 109 10.76 -2.86 -2.72
CA CYS A 109 10.26 -2.98 -4.08
C CYS A 109 10.01 -1.62 -4.70
N HIS A 110 9.07 -0.86 -4.15
CA HIS A 110 8.79 0.49 -4.61
C HIS A 110 7.87 1.17 -3.62
N SER A 111 7.54 2.41 -3.96
CA SER A 111 6.57 3.18 -3.22
C SER A 111 5.65 4.00 -4.08
N ALA A 112 4.52 4.39 -3.49
CA ALA A 112 3.61 5.32 -4.13
C ALA A 112 2.96 6.25 -3.10
N MET A 113 2.43 7.35 -3.62
CA MET A 113 1.60 8.28 -2.86
C MET A 113 0.32 8.57 -3.65
N ASN A 114 -0.80 8.60 -2.95
CA ASN A 114 -2.10 8.90 -3.51
C ASN A 114 -2.85 9.97 -2.71
N ILE A 115 -3.45 10.93 -3.42
CA ILE A 115 -4.43 11.87 -2.89
C ILE A 115 -5.71 11.74 -3.69
N ALA A 116 -6.72 11.10 -3.09
CA ALA A 116 -8.02 10.89 -3.72
C ALA A 116 -9.04 11.92 -3.21
N PRO A 117 -9.54 12.83 -4.06
CA PRO A 117 -10.48 13.87 -3.66
C PRO A 117 -11.92 13.34 -3.61
N ARG A 118 -12.84 14.14 -3.08
CA ARG A 118 -14.30 13.94 -3.25
C ARG A 118 -14.62 13.59 -4.72
N GLY A 119 -15.49 12.61 -4.94
CA GLY A 119 -15.83 12.13 -6.27
C GLY A 119 -14.89 11.06 -6.84
N ALA A 120 -13.79 10.72 -6.16
CA ALA A 120 -12.89 9.64 -6.61
C ALA A 120 -13.62 8.29 -6.73
N LYS A 121 -13.34 7.57 -7.83
CA LYS A 121 -14.02 6.30 -8.16
C LYS A 121 -13.56 5.13 -7.29
N ARG A 122 -14.45 4.16 -7.12
CA ARG A 122 -14.14 2.85 -6.51
C ARG A 122 -13.06 2.13 -7.32
N LEU A 123 -12.18 1.42 -6.60
CA LEU A 123 -11.32 0.38 -7.17
C LEU A 123 -11.82 -0.97 -6.65
N GLY A 124 -12.17 -1.87 -7.57
CA GLY A 124 -12.67 -3.20 -7.25
C GLY A 124 -11.65 -4.05 -6.49
N PHE A 125 -12.10 -5.20 -6.01
CA PHE A 125 -11.21 -6.17 -5.38
C PHE A 125 -10.14 -6.65 -6.38
N HIS A 126 -8.88 -6.58 -5.95
CA HIS A 126 -7.71 -7.00 -6.71
C HIS A 126 -6.62 -7.51 -5.75
N GLN A 127 -5.55 -8.05 -6.33
CA GLN A 127 -4.31 -8.41 -5.66
C GLN A 127 -3.17 -7.66 -6.35
N ASP A 128 -2.16 -7.27 -5.59
CA ASP A 128 -0.97 -6.55 -6.12
C ASP A 128 0.22 -7.48 -6.31
N HIS A 129 0.04 -8.79 -6.12
CA HIS A 129 1.07 -9.79 -6.39
C HIS A 129 1.20 -10.06 -7.90
N HIS A 130 1.81 -9.13 -8.66
CA HIS A 130 1.71 -9.23 -10.12
C HIS A 130 2.57 -10.32 -10.80
N HIS A 131 3.38 -11.11 -10.09
CA HIS A 131 4.01 -12.32 -10.65
C HIS A 131 2.95 -13.34 -11.14
N TRP A 132 1.71 -13.22 -10.67
CA TRP A 132 0.67 -14.20 -10.98
C TRP A 132 0.02 -14.00 -12.34
N PHE A 133 0.07 -12.79 -12.89
CA PHE A 133 -0.51 -12.46 -14.19
C PHE A 133 0.49 -12.61 -15.34
N HIS A 134 1.65 -13.22 -15.09
CA HIS A 134 2.68 -13.45 -16.10
C HIS A 134 3.09 -14.93 -16.10
N GLU A 135 3.21 -15.50 -17.30
CA GLU A 135 3.58 -16.90 -17.53
C GLU A 135 5.09 -17.09 -17.69
N ASN A 136 5.88 -16.02 -17.51
CA ASN A 136 7.33 -16.14 -17.64
C ASN A 136 7.85 -17.04 -16.49
N PRO A 137 8.82 -17.95 -16.75
CA PRO A 137 9.35 -18.88 -15.75
C PRO A 137 9.79 -18.24 -14.43
N ILE A 138 10.41 -17.07 -14.47
CA ILE A 138 10.79 -16.30 -13.27
C ILE A 138 9.55 -15.94 -12.45
N ASN A 139 8.49 -15.47 -13.10
CA ASN A 139 7.25 -15.15 -12.41
C ASN A 139 6.60 -16.40 -11.79
N LEU A 140 6.72 -17.56 -12.45
CA LEU A 140 6.25 -18.85 -11.91
C LEU A 140 7.04 -19.28 -10.66
N SER A 141 8.37 -19.13 -10.65
CA SER A 141 9.20 -19.51 -9.50
C SER A 141 9.04 -18.58 -8.30
N GLU A 142 8.65 -17.33 -8.53
CA GLU A 142 8.49 -16.32 -7.48
C GLU A 142 7.07 -16.27 -6.89
N ARG A 143 6.10 -17.05 -7.43
CA ARG A 143 4.68 -16.97 -7.03
C ARG A 143 4.43 -17.21 -5.56
N ASP A 144 5.26 -18.06 -4.94
CA ASP A 144 5.13 -18.46 -3.54
C ASP A 144 5.91 -17.56 -2.57
N LYS A 145 6.67 -16.60 -3.08
CA LYS A 145 7.38 -15.64 -2.23
C LYS A 145 6.48 -14.56 -1.66
N TRP A 146 6.96 -13.94 -0.59
CA TRP A 146 6.24 -12.88 0.09
C TRP A 146 6.36 -11.55 -0.64
N TYR A 147 5.21 -10.87 -0.73
CA TYR A 147 5.12 -9.50 -1.18
C TYR A 147 4.23 -8.72 -0.21
N ILE A 148 4.81 -7.68 0.39
CA ILE A 148 4.26 -6.98 1.54
C ILE A 148 4.03 -5.53 1.18
N GLN A 149 2.83 -5.05 1.43
CA GLN A 149 2.42 -3.67 1.28
C GLN A 149 2.23 -3.06 2.67
N ILE A 150 2.93 -1.97 2.95
CA ILE A 150 2.75 -1.19 4.17
C ILE A 150 2.02 0.09 3.80
N LEU A 151 0.77 0.15 4.25
CA LEU A 151 -0.22 1.15 3.90
C LEU A 151 -0.32 2.18 5.03
N TYR A 152 0.04 3.43 4.77
CA TYR A 152 -0.05 4.50 5.76
C TYR A 152 -1.25 5.39 5.46
N TYR A 153 -2.08 5.64 6.48
CA TYR A 153 -3.27 6.47 6.40
C TYR A 153 -3.17 7.68 7.33
N PRO A 154 -2.41 8.74 6.95
CA PRO A 154 -2.27 9.93 7.78
C PRO A 154 -3.61 10.52 8.23
N ASN A 155 -4.60 10.57 7.33
CA ASN A 155 -5.88 11.19 7.66
C ASN A 155 -7.03 10.20 7.93
N GLY A 156 -6.76 8.89 7.99
CA GLY A 156 -7.76 7.87 8.31
C GLY A 156 -8.95 7.85 7.34
N PHE A 157 -9.97 7.06 7.66
CA PHE A 157 -11.24 7.00 6.92
C PHE A 157 -12.34 6.35 7.74
N LYS A 158 -13.59 6.72 7.42
CA LYS A 158 -14.81 6.09 7.93
C LYS A 158 -15.41 5.17 6.89
N GLN A 159 -16.26 4.24 7.30
CA GLN A 159 -17.01 3.39 6.36
C GLN A 159 -17.82 4.25 5.39
N GLY A 160 -17.75 3.95 4.09
CA GLY A 160 -18.42 4.70 3.03
C GLY A 160 -17.66 5.95 2.57
N ASP A 161 -16.53 6.31 3.19
CA ASP A 161 -15.67 7.40 2.75
C ASP A 161 -14.35 6.87 2.19
N ARG A 162 -14.38 6.27 0.99
CA ARG A 162 -13.19 5.69 0.34
C ARG A 162 -12.40 4.76 1.26
N ASN A 163 -13.11 3.99 2.08
CA ASN A 163 -12.48 3.05 2.99
C ASN A 163 -11.82 1.89 2.24
N LEU A 164 -10.79 1.32 2.86
CA LEU A 164 -10.21 0.06 2.43
C LEU A 164 -11.25 -1.06 2.61
N MET A 165 -11.33 -1.93 1.61
CA MET A 165 -12.06 -3.18 1.64
C MET A 165 -11.06 -4.32 1.58
N VAL A 166 -11.28 -5.39 2.33
CA VAL A 166 -10.41 -6.57 2.36
C VAL A 166 -11.25 -7.83 2.43
N ILE A 167 -10.71 -8.95 1.97
CA ILE A 167 -11.27 -10.28 2.21
C ILE A 167 -10.27 -11.05 3.10
N PRO A 168 -10.45 -11.07 4.43
CA PRO A 168 -9.52 -11.74 5.34
C PRO A 168 -9.36 -13.23 4.99
N GLY A 169 -8.12 -13.72 4.96
CA GLY A 169 -7.78 -15.11 4.63
C GLY A 169 -7.64 -15.40 3.13
N SER A 170 -8.03 -14.46 2.26
CA SER A 170 -7.93 -14.65 0.79
C SER A 170 -6.50 -14.78 0.28
N HIS A 171 -5.48 -14.38 1.05
CA HIS A 171 -4.07 -14.59 0.70
C HIS A 171 -3.63 -16.05 0.63
N LYS A 172 -4.42 -16.95 1.24
CA LYS A 172 -4.19 -18.40 1.22
C LYS A 172 -4.68 -19.05 -0.06
N ILE A 173 -5.55 -18.37 -0.80
CA ILE A 173 -6.14 -18.93 -2.01
C ILE A 173 -5.22 -18.70 -3.19
N ALA A 174 -4.94 -19.78 -3.92
CA ALA A 174 -4.11 -19.70 -5.11
C ALA A 174 -4.82 -18.85 -6.20
N PRO A 175 -4.09 -17.92 -6.85
CA PRO A 175 -4.60 -17.01 -7.89
C PRO A 175 -4.73 -17.72 -9.24
N THR A 176 -5.49 -18.80 -9.29
CA THR A 176 -5.64 -19.60 -10.51
C THR A 176 -6.42 -18.83 -11.59
N PRO A 177 -6.22 -19.13 -12.89
CA PRO A 177 -7.06 -18.58 -13.95
C PRO A 177 -8.54 -18.80 -13.63
N GLY A 178 -9.33 -17.71 -13.63
CA GLY A 178 -10.75 -17.74 -13.28
C GLY A 178 -11.04 -17.57 -11.78
N MET A 179 -10.03 -17.42 -10.91
CA MET A 179 -10.26 -16.96 -9.54
C MET A 179 -10.74 -15.50 -9.56
N SER A 180 -11.88 -15.23 -8.92
CA SER A 180 -12.51 -13.92 -8.90
C SER A 180 -13.01 -13.58 -7.50
N PRO A 181 -13.21 -12.29 -7.17
CA PRO A 181 -13.84 -11.90 -5.91
C PRO A 181 -15.20 -12.58 -5.69
N ASP A 182 -16.01 -12.75 -6.72
CA ASP A 182 -17.33 -13.38 -6.61
C ASP A 182 -17.23 -14.87 -6.25
N ARG A 183 -16.23 -15.59 -6.79
CA ARG A 183 -15.97 -16.99 -6.42
C ARG A 183 -15.44 -17.11 -4.99
N LEU A 184 -14.58 -16.20 -4.55
CA LEU A 184 -14.13 -16.17 -3.15
C LEU A 184 -15.31 -15.98 -2.20
N LEU A 185 -16.24 -15.09 -2.55
CA LEU A 185 -17.39 -14.73 -1.71
C LEU A 185 -18.59 -15.69 -1.84
N SER A 186 -18.55 -16.67 -2.74
CA SER A 186 -19.61 -17.68 -2.89
C SER A 186 -19.52 -18.81 -1.87
N GLY A 187 -18.39 -18.92 -1.17
CA GLY A 187 -18.06 -20.01 -0.25
C GLY A 187 -17.28 -21.16 -0.89
N GLU A 188 -17.02 -21.12 -2.21
CA GLU A 188 -16.29 -22.18 -2.93
C GLU A 188 -14.89 -22.41 -2.36
N CYS A 189 -14.23 -21.36 -1.87
CA CYS A 189 -12.85 -21.39 -1.38
C CYS A 189 -12.73 -21.46 0.16
N ASP A 190 -13.85 -21.57 0.89
CA ASP A 190 -13.85 -21.49 2.36
C ASP A 190 -13.03 -22.60 3.03
N GLN A 191 -13.09 -23.81 2.47
CA GLN A 191 -12.33 -24.96 2.98
C GLN A 191 -10.81 -24.75 2.81
N GLU A 192 -10.37 -24.25 1.66
CA GLU A 192 -8.96 -23.95 1.38
C GLU A 192 -8.45 -22.79 2.25
N ALA A 193 -9.27 -21.75 2.46
CA ALA A 193 -8.94 -20.65 3.36
C ALA A 193 -8.91 -21.06 4.85
N GLY A 194 -9.56 -22.17 5.18
CA GLY A 194 -9.81 -22.63 6.56
C GLY A 194 -10.79 -21.73 7.31
N ARG A 195 -11.60 -20.94 6.60
CA ARG A 195 -12.59 -20.01 7.16
C ARG A 195 -13.58 -19.59 6.09
N LYS A 196 -14.73 -19.08 6.52
CA LYS A 196 -15.63 -18.33 5.63
C LYS A 196 -14.94 -17.05 5.15
N LEU A 197 -14.93 -16.86 3.82
CA LEU A 197 -14.41 -15.66 3.18
C LEU A 197 -15.52 -14.61 3.04
N GLU A 198 -15.32 -13.47 3.67
CA GLU A 198 -16.29 -12.36 3.64
C GLU A 198 -15.58 -11.03 3.37
N ALA A 199 -16.26 -10.13 2.65
CA ALA A 199 -15.77 -8.80 2.36
C ALA A 199 -15.97 -7.87 3.57
N HIS A 200 -14.86 -7.40 4.14
CA HIS A 200 -14.85 -6.47 5.26
C HIS A 200 -14.58 -5.05 4.75
N ARG A 201 -15.37 -4.08 5.23
CA ARG A 201 -15.16 -2.64 5.02
C ARG A 201 -14.55 -2.08 6.29
N LEU A 202 -13.33 -1.58 6.19
CA LEU A 202 -12.60 -1.11 7.35
C LEU A 202 -12.98 0.33 7.72
N GLU A 203 -12.71 0.68 8.96
CA GLU A 203 -12.71 2.06 9.45
C GLU A 203 -11.40 2.26 10.22
N LEU A 204 -10.66 3.32 9.88
CA LEU A 204 -9.34 3.58 10.45
C LEU A 204 -9.26 5.02 10.96
N PRO A 205 -8.82 5.26 12.21
CA PRO A 205 -8.50 6.62 12.65
C PRO A 205 -7.29 7.17 11.89
N ALA A 206 -7.07 8.49 12.02
CA ALA A 206 -5.89 9.16 11.49
C ALA A 206 -4.60 8.57 12.07
N GLY A 207 -3.54 8.50 11.27
CA GLY A 207 -2.27 7.90 11.68
C GLY A 207 -2.33 6.38 11.85
N SER A 208 -3.24 5.70 11.14
CA SER A 208 -3.24 4.22 11.11
C SER A 208 -2.25 3.68 10.07
N MET A 209 -1.75 2.48 10.33
CA MET A 209 -0.98 1.67 9.37
C MET A 209 -1.70 0.35 9.11
N VAL A 210 -1.68 -0.14 7.88
CA VAL A 210 -2.09 -1.51 7.53
C VAL A 210 -0.90 -2.22 6.91
N TYR A 211 -0.49 -3.33 7.52
CA TYR A 211 0.55 -4.21 7.01
C TYR A 211 -0.14 -5.38 6.28
N LEU A 212 0.00 -5.45 4.96
CA LEU A 212 -0.84 -6.24 4.07
C LEU A 212 -0.02 -7.19 3.21
N ASN A 213 -0.39 -8.47 3.17
CA ASN A 213 0.12 -9.39 2.17
C ASN A 213 -0.51 -9.00 0.81
N ALA A 214 0.31 -8.80 -0.22
CA ALA A 214 -0.16 -8.39 -1.55
C ALA A 214 -1.07 -9.43 -2.24
N ARG A 215 -1.13 -10.66 -1.70
CA ARG A 215 -2.08 -11.71 -2.09
C ARG A 215 -3.46 -11.53 -1.48
N THR A 216 -3.61 -10.73 -0.44
CA THR A 216 -4.92 -10.47 0.14
C THR A 216 -5.74 -9.65 -0.86
N TYR A 217 -6.91 -10.17 -1.23
CA TYR A 217 -7.85 -9.41 -2.05
C TYR A 217 -8.29 -8.17 -1.28
N HIS A 218 -8.08 -7.02 -1.90
CA HIS A 218 -8.44 -5.74 -1.33
C HIS A 218 -8.88 -4.76 -2.42
N GLY A 219 -9.53 -3.68 -2.01
CA GLY A 219 -10.03 -2.65 -2.90
C GLY A 219 -10.35 -1.40 -2.10
N VAL A 220 -10.79 -0.34 -2.77
CA VAL A 220 -11.17 0.91 -2.09
C VAL A 220 -12.52 1.40 -2.59
N GLU A 221 -13.40 1.76 -1.66
CA GLU A 221 -14.71 2.34 -2.00
C GLU A 221 -14.54 3.69 -2.72
N SER A 222 -15.61 4.17 -3.35
CA SER A 222 -15.62 5.54 -3.89
C SER A 222 -15.52 6.57 -2.76
N LYS A 223 -15.06 7.79 -3.10
CA LYS A 223 -15.13 8.93 -2.18
C LYS A 223 -16.38 9.75 -2.49
N PRO A 224 -17.38 9.83 -1.60
CA PRO A 224 -18.58 10.60 -1.85
C PRO A 224 -18.28 12.08 -2.11
N TRP A 225 -19.07 12.71 -2.98
CA TRP A 225 -18.96 14.14 -3.26
C TRP A 225 -19.26 15.01 -2.03
N ASN A 226 -20.15 14.54 -1.15
CA ASN A 226 -20.53 15.19 0.10
C ASN A 226 -19.68 14.73 1.31
N SER A 227 -18.57 14.02 1.10
CA SER A 227 -17.72 13.55 2.19
C SER A 227 -17.25 14.72 3.06
N PRO A 228 -17.35 14.65 4.40
CA PRO A 228 -16.86 15.72 5.28
C PRO A 228 -15.35 15.92 5.14
N GLN A 229 -14.62 14.87 4.78
CA GLN A 229 -13.19 14.93 4.54
C GLN A 229 -12.90 15.17 3.06
N ALA A 230 -12.22 16.28 2.72
CA ALA A 230 -12.04 16.70 1.33
C ALA A 230 -11.25 15.71 0.45
N TYR A 231 -10.28 15.00 1.03
CA TYR A 231 -9.43 14.04 0.33
C TYR A 231 -8.98 12.89 1.25
N ARG A 232 -8.64 11.75 0.64
CA ARG A 232 -7.87 10.67 1.28
C ARG A 232 -6.41 10.84 0.94
N LEU A 233 -5.54 10.94 1.95
CA LEU A 233 -4.10 10.84 1.78
C LEU A 233 -3.67 9.42 2.15
N PHE A 234 -2.93 8.80 1.25
CA PHE A 234 -2.47 7.42 1.38
C PHE A 234 -1.06 7.33 0.83
N VAL A 235 -0.17 6.68 1.58
CA VAL A 235 1.21 6.41 1.17
C VAL A 235 1.44 4.91 1.32
N ILE A 236 2.25 4.36 0.43
CA ILE A 236 2.59 2.94 0.44
C ILE A 236 4.08 2.73 0.25
N ASP A 237 4.65 1.86 1.09
CA ASP A 237 5.94 1.23 0.88
C ASP A 237 5.74 -0.26 0.66
N ILE A 238 6.39 -0.82 -0.37
CA ILE A 238 6.24 -2.21 -0.75
C ILE A 238 7.58 -2.91 -0.63
N PHE A 239 7.59 -4.07 0.01
CA PHE A 239 8.74 -4.93 0.21
C PHE A 239 8.48 -6.30 -0.38
N LYS A 240 9.54 -6.96 -0.84
CA LYS A 240 9.47 -8.32 -1.36
C LYS A 240 10.57 -9.17 -0.79
N GLN A 241 10.31 -10.46 -0.61
CA GLN A 241 11.38 -11.41 -0.38
C GLN A 241 12.42 -11.32 -1.52
N ALA A 242 13.70 -11.50 -1.19
CA ALA A 242 14.77 -11.34 -2.17
C ALA A 242 14.58 -12.25 -3.39
N GLY A 243 14.89 -11.70 -4.56
CA GLY A 243 14.65 -12.32 -5.86
C GLY A 243 14.66 -11.29 -7.00
N PRO A 244 14.47 -11.74 -8.25
CA PRO A 244 14.47 -10.90 -9.44
C PRO A 244 13.43 -9.79 -9.40
N PRO A 245 13.64 -8.69 -10.13
CA PRO A 245 12.74 -7.54 -10.12
C PRO A 245 11.33 -7.89 -10.61
N HIS A 246 10.36 -7.30 -9.94
CA HIS A 246 8.95 -7.29 -10.35
C HIS A 246 8.69 -6.07 -11.25
N ARG A 247 7.68 -6.06 -12.13
CA ARG A 247 7.31 -4.95 -13.06
C ARG A 247 7.44 -3.52 -12.50
N TYR A 248 7.17 -3.32 -11.22
CA TYR A 248 7.23 -1.99 -10.59
C TYR A 248 8.40 -1.78 -9.65
N THR A 249 9.33 -2.73 -9.59
CA THR A 249 10.59 -2.62 -8.85
C THR A 249 11.33 -1.36 -9.30
N GLN A 250 11.29 -0.33 -8.46
CA GLN A 250 11.80 0.99 -8.83
C GLN A 250 13.34 1.03 -8.87
N GLU A 251 13.89 1.92 -9.67
CA GLU A 251 15.27 2.33 -9.47
C GLU A 251 15.41 3.02 -8.10
N ILE A 252 16.48 2.70 -7.37
CA ILE A 252 16.78 3.36 -6.10
C ILE A 252 17.55 4.65 -6.41
N PRO A 253 17.04 5.83 -6.00
CA PRO A 253 17.76 7.08 -6.22
C PRO A 253 19.18 7.02 -5.64
N VAL A 254 20.17 7.48 -6.40
CA VAL A 254 21.59 7.49 -6.00
C VAL A 254 21.78 8.17 -4.64
N GLU A 255 21.05 9.26 -4.39
CA GLU A 255 21.12 9.98 -3.12
C GLU A 255 20.59 9.18 -1.93
N TRP A 256 19.63 8.27 -2.14
CA TRP A 256 19.17 7.35 -1.09
C TRP A 256 20.29 6.36 -0.73
N MET A 257 20.97 5.79 -1.74
CA MET A 257 22.09 4.88 -1.52
C MET A 257 23.28 5.53 -0.80
N LYS A 258 23.59 6.79 -1.13
CA LYS A 258 24.66 7.55 -0.47
C LYS A 258 24.40 7.77 1.02
N ARG A 259 23.15 8.03 1.40
CA ARG A 259 22.74 8.28 2.80
C ARG A 259 22.42 7.02 3.58
N ALA A 260 22.20 5.89 2.91
CA ALA A 260 21.80 4.64 3.54
C ALA A 260 22.90 4.08 4.46
N ASN A 261 22.48 3.65 5.65
CA ASN A 261 23.31 2.81 6.52
C ASN A 261 23.49 1.41 5.88
N PRO A 262 24.39 0.53 6.39
CA PRO A 262 24.62 -0.78 5.81
C PRO A 262 23.36 -1.67 5.68
N ALA A 263 22.44 -1.62 6.65
CA ALA A 263 21.21 -2.41 6.61
C ALA A 263 20.27 -1.94 5.49
N ARG A 264 20.06 -0.63 5.38
CA ARG A 264 19.25 -0.02 4.32
C ARG A 264 19.88 -0.22 2.94
N LYS A 265 21.22 -0.20 2.83
CA LYS A 265 21.92 -0.54 1.57
C LYS A 265 21.60 -1.97 1.13
N LYS A 266 21.73 -2.96 2.04
CA LYS A 266 21.38 -4.35 1.75
C LYS A 266 19.93 -4.49 1.25
N MET A 267 18.99 -3.80 1.88
CA MET A 267 17.59 -3.79 1.45
C MET A 267 17.36 -3.13 0.07
N PHE A 268 18.25 -2.24 -0.35
CA PHE A 268 18.24 -1.60 -1.68
C PHE A 268 19.08 -2.34 -2.74
N GLU A 269 19.90 -3.31 -2.35
CA GLU A 269 20.79 -4.08 -3.22
C GLU A 269 20.00 -5.10 -4.06
N ARG A 270 19.35 -4.58 -5.09
CA ARG A 270 18.57 -5.34 -6.08
C ARG A 270 18.65 -4.65 -7.44
N GLN A 271 18.34 -5.38 -8.51
CA GLN A 271 18.12 -4.78 -9.83
C GLN A 271 16.76 -4.10 -9.90
N ALA A 272 16.67 -2.93 -10.55
CA ALA A 272 15.40 -2.33 -10.92
C ALA A 272 14.71 -3.16 -12.02
N PHE A 273 13.41 -2.96 -12.23
CA PHE A 273 12.75 -3.56 -13.37
C PHE A 273 13.21 -2.90 -14.67
N THR A 274 13.49 -3.74 -15.66
CA THR A 274 13.60 -3.37 -17.07
C THR A 274 12.77 -4.36 -17.87
N GLU A 275 12.33 -3.98 -19.07
CA GLU A 275 11.57 -4.90 -19.94
C GLU A 275 12.38 -6.19 -20.26
N ASP A 276 13.71 -6.09 -20.24
CA ASP A 276 14.62 -7.21 -20.51
C ASP A 276 14.76 -8.18 -19.33
N CYS A 277 14.38 -7.78 -18.10
CA CYS A 277 14.52 -8.62 -16.91
C CYS A 277 13.70 -9.93 -16.97
N TRP A 278 12.74 -10.03 -17.89
CA TRP A 278 11.91 -11.21 -18.10
C TRP A 278 12.13 -11.83 -19.49
N LEU A 279 13.26 -11.54 -20.15
CA LEU A 279 13.62 -12.15 -21.44
C LEU A 279 14.64 -13.30 -21.31
N GLU A 280 15.17 -13.54 -20.11
CA GLU A 280 16.07 -14.66 -19.78
C GLU A 280 15.31 -15.90 -19.28
#